data_AF-A0A4U1I111-F1
#
_entry.id   AF-A0A4U1I111-F1
#
_cell.length_a   1.000
_cell.length_b   1.000
_cell.length_c   1.000
_cell.angle_alpha   90.00
_cell.angle_beta   90.00
_cell.angle_gamma   90.00
#
_symmetry.space_group_name_H-M   'P 1'
#
loop_
_entity.id
_entity.type
_entity.pdbx_description
1 polymer ?
#
loop_
_entity_poly.entity_id
_entity_poly.type
_entity_poly.pdbx_seq_one_letter_code
_entity_poly.pdbx_strand_id
1 'polypeptide(L)'
;MKVSREQFLENRERILEVASQMFREKGFDGVGVADIMNGAGMTHGGFYRHFASKEDLAAKASEAAMASTAQAWSRIRENQPGNALATFVGQYLSERHRDSPGKGCMLASLASDAARQGPEIRKSFAGGIASTFTSIEQMLPGEPGAENRRAAIALMAELVGAMVMARAVGDEAQSKEILDAVAADLQAVCESR
;
A
#
# COMPACT_ATOMS: atom_id res chain seq x y z
N MET A 1 32.85 -5.34 -16.69
CA MET A 1 32.34 -6.67 -16.29
C MET A 1 30.88 -6.77 -16.72
N LYS A 2 30.47 -7.83 -17.41
CA LYS A 2 29.08 -8.00 -17.90
C LYS A 2 28.23 -8.47 -16.71
N VAL A 3 27.21 -7.70 -16.33
CA VAL A 3 26.27 -8.08 -15.26
C VAL A 3 25.52 -9.33 -15.70
N SER A 4 25.39 -10.32 -14.82
CA SER A 4 24.62 -11.54 -15.12
C SER A 4 23.13 -11.20 -15.26
N ARG A 5 22.36 -12.06 -15.92
CA ARG A 5 20.90 -11.86 -16.04
C ARG A 5 20.23 -11.82 -14.66
N GLU A 6 20.65 -12.71 -13.76
CA GLU A 6 20.19 -12.78 -12.38
C GLU A 6 20.47 -11.47 -11.64
N GLN A 7 21.72 -11.00 -11.65
CA GLN A 7 22.11 -9.76 -11.00
C GLN A 7 21.42 -8.53 -11.60
N PHE A 8 21.08 -8.55 -12.89
CA PHE A 8 20.28 -7.50 -13.51
C PHE A 8 18.84 -7.47 -12.97
N LEU A 9 18.23 -8.64 -12.75
CA LEU A 9 16.88 -8.76 -12.17
C LEU A 9 16.86 -8.35 -10.70
N GLU A 10 17.82 -8.83 -9.89
CA GLU A 10 17.97 -8.43 -8.48
C GLU A 10 18.12 -6.92 -8.32
N ASN A 11 18.97 -6.31 -9.16
CA ASN A 11 19.14 -4.85 -9.18
C ASN A 11 17.84 -4.13 -9.53
N ARG A 12 17.08 -4.67 -10.50
CA ARG A 12 15.80 -4.09 -10.91
C ARG A 12 14.77 -4.17 -9.79
N GLU A 13 14.70 -5.28 -9.07
CA GLU A 13 13.83 -5.46 -7.91
C GLU A 13 14.23 -4.50 -6.77
N ARG A 14 15.53 -4.36 -6.51
CA ARG A 14 16.02 -3.42 -5.50
C ARG A 14 15.68 -1.97 -5.82
N ILE A 15 15.77 -1.56 -7.09
CA ILE A 15 15.30 -0.23 -7.51
C ILE A 15 13.80 -0.07 -7.26
N LEU A 16 12.98 -1.08 -7.59
CA LEU A 16 11.53 -1.03 -7.35
C LEU A 16 11.19 -0.90 -5.86
N GLU A 17 11.86 -1.66 -5.00
CA GLU A 17 11.63 -1.62 -3.55
C GLU A 17 11.98 -0.25 -2.97
N VAL A 18 13.17 0.27 -3.30
CA VAL A 18 13.61 1.60 -2.85
C VAL A 18 12.70 2.70 -3.38
N ALA A 19 12.34 2.65 -4.67
CA ALA A 19 11.42 3.62 -5.27
C ALA A 19 10.06 3.59 -4.57
N SER A 20 9.50 2.40 -4.37
CA SER A 20 8.22 2.18 -3.70
C SER A 20 8.22 2.79 -2.29
N GLN A 21 9.27 2.52 -1.51
CA GLN A 21 9.42 3.09 -0.17
C GLN A 21 9.50 4.62 -0.21
N MET A 22 10.39 5.17 -1.04
CA MET A 22 10.61 6.61 -1.12
C MET A 22 9.37 7.36 -1.60
N PHE A 23 8.64 6.82 -2.59
CA PHE A 23 7.39 7.41 -3.04
C PHE A 23 6.35 7.46 -1.91
N ARG A 24 6.19 6.39 -1.11
CA ARG A 24 5.25 6.41 0.02
C ARG A 24 5.66 7.39 1.13
N GLU A 25 6.96 7.68 1.28
CA GLU A 25 7.48 8.61 2.28
C GLU A 25 7.42 10.07 1.84
N LYS A 26 7.60 10.34 0.54
CA LYS A 26 7.88 11.69 0.03
C LYS A 26 6.98 12.14 -1.13
N GLY A 27 6.03 11.31 -1.56
CA GLY A 27 5.22 11.55 -2.74
C GLY A 27 5.96 11.20 -4.04
N PHE A 28 5.23 11.14 -5.16
CA PHE A 28 5.85 10.91 -6.47
C PHE A 28 6.77 12.05 -6.88
N ASP A 29 6.38 13.30 -6.60
CA ASP A 29 7.11 14.48 -7.04
C ASP A 29 8.28 14.85 -6.12
N GLY A 30 8.22 14.44 -4.84
CA GLY A 30 9.26 14.72 -3.84
C GLY A 30 10.52 13.85 -3.93
N VAL A 31 10.62 12.99 -4.96
CA VAL A 31 11.74 12.04 -5.12
C VAL A 31 12.35 12.13 -6.51
N GLY A 32 13.66 12.32 -6.63
CA GLY A 32 14.39 12.28 -7.90
C GLY A 32 14.84 10.87 -8.30
N VAL A 33 15.07 10.65 -9.60
CA VAL A 33 15.70 9.41 -10.09
C VAL A 33 17.09 9.21 -9.46
N ALA A 34 17.86 10.28 -9.29
CA ALA A 34 19.17 10.22 -8.65
C ALA A 34 19.09 9.71 -7.20
N ASP A 35 18.11 10.18 -6.42
CA ASP A 35 17.94 9.76 -5.03
C ASP A 35 17.57 8.28 -4.95
N ILE A 36 16.68 7.82 -5.82
CA ILE A 36 16.27 6.40 -5.91
C ILE A 36 17.45 5.52 -6.26
N MET A 37 18.21 5.89 -7.30
CA MET A 37 19.37 5.11 -7.74
C MET A 37 20.44 5.06 -6.65
N ASN A 38 20.71 6.19 -5.99
CA ASN A 38 21.63 6.26 -4.85
C ASN A 38 21.17 5.37 -3.69
N GLY A 39 19.89 5.42 -3.33
CA GLY A 39 19.30 4.55 -2.29
C GLY A 39 19.37 3.06 -2.67
N ALA A 40 19.25 2.74 -3.95
CA ALA A 40 19.46 1.41 -4.49
C ALA A 40 20.94 1.04 -4.65
N GLY A 41 21.90 1.90 -4.27
CA GLY A 41 23.33 1.65 -4.42
C GLY A 41 23.78 1.52 -5.88
N MET A 42 23.13 2.24 -6.78
CA MET A 42 23.34 2.19 -8.23
C MET A 42 23.63 3.58 -8.80
N THR A 43 24.30 3.62 -9.95
CA THR A 43 24.61 4.90 -10.61
C THR A 43 23.37 5.46 -11.31
N HIS A 44 23.25 6.79 -11.36
CA HIS A 44 22.16 7.46 -12.10
C HIS A 44 22.07 7.00 -13.57
N GLY A 45 23.21 6.84 -14.25
CA GLY A 45 23.25 6.38 -15.64
C GLY A 45 22.77 4.94 -15.84
N GLY A 46 22.72 4.12 -14.79
CA GLY A 46 22.16 2.77 -14.83
C GLY A 46 20.65 2.73 -14.95
N PHE A 47 19.96 3.82 -14.60
CA PHE A 47 18.49 3.88 -14.51
C PHE A 47 17.81 3.49 -15.83
N TYR A 48 18.26 4.10 -16.93
CA TYR A 48 17.69 3.90 -18.25
C TYR A 48 17.94 2.51 -18.85
N ARG A 49 18.72 1.65 -18.17
CA ARG A 49 18.82 0.23 -18.50
C ARG A 49 17.67 -0.59 -17.92
N HIS A 50 17.03 -0.11 -16.84
CA HIS A 50 16.00 -0.84 -16.11
C HIS A 50 14.58 -0.28 -16.36
N PHE A 51 14.46 1.02 -16.56
CA PHE A 51 13.19 1.74 -16.68
C PHE A 51 13.24 2.79 -17.78
N ALA A 52 12.12 3.02 -18.46
CA ALA A 52 12.05 3.98 -19.56
C ALA A 52 12.00 5.43 -19.07
N SER A 53 11.34 5.67 -17.94
CA SER A 53 11.15 6.99 -17.34
C SER A 53 10.85 6.86 -15.84
N LYS A 54 10.89 7.98 -15.11
CA LYS A 54 10.45 8.02 -13.71
C LYS A 54 8.98 7.61 -13.56
N GLU A 55 8.14 7.97 -14.51
CA GLU A 55 6.72 7.58 -14.53
C GLU A 55 6.55 6.07 -14.72
N ASP A 56 7.33 5.45 -15.62
CA ASP A 56 7.36 3.98 -15.78
C ASP A 56 7.78 3.28 -14.49
N LEU A 57 8.82 3.80 -13.82
CA LEU A 57 9.23 3.29 -12.51
C LEU A 57 8.11 3.46 -11.46
N ALA A 58 7.47 4.63 -11.39
CA ALA A 58 6.41 4.91 -10.42
C ALA A 58 5.20 3.99 -10.63
N ALA A 59 4.77 3.77 -11.87
CA ALA A 59 3.68 2.86 -12.19
C ALA A 59 3.99 1.41 -11.77
N LYS A 60 5.20 0.92 -12.06
CA LYS A 60 5.65 -0.45 -11.72
C LYS A 60 5.88 -0.62 -10.22
N ALA A 61 6.47 0.38 -9.56
CA ALA A 61 6.66 0.36 -8.10
C ALA A 61 5.32 0.38 -7.36
N SER A 62 4.32 1.08 -7.91
CA SER A 62 2.96 1.12 -7.37
C SER A 62 2.23 -0.21 -7.55
N GLU A 63 2.34 -0.82 -8.74
CA GLU A 63 1.79 -2.14 -9.01
C GLU A 63 2.38 -3.20 -8.06
N ALA A 64 3.71 -3.26 -7.94
CA ALA A 64 4.39 -4.19 -7.05
C ALA A 64 4.01 -4.00 -5.57
N ALA A 65 3.90 -2.74 -5.12
CA ALA A 65 3.47 -2.37 -3.78
C ALA A 65 2.07 -2.90 -3.43
N MET A 66 1.12 -2.69 -4.34
CA MET A 66 -0.27 -3.07 -4.14
C MET A 66 -0.44 -4.58 -4.21
N ALA A 67 0.28 -5.26 -5.12
CA ALA A 67 0.32 -6.72 -5.18
C ALA A 67 0.88 -7.33 -3.89
N SER A 68 1.97 -6.76 -3.35
CA SER A 68 2.56 -7.20 -2.07
C SER A 68 1.57 -7.02 -0.91
N THR A 69 0.82 -5.92 -0.89
CA THR A 69 -0.22 -5.65 0.12
C THR A 69 -1.34 -6.71 0.04
N ALA A 70 -1.87 -6.99 -1.15
CA ALA A 70 -2.90 -8.01 -1.35
C ALA A 70 -2.43 -9.43 -0.96
N GLN A 71 -1.15 -9.74 -1.20
CA GLN A 71 -0.54 -11.00 -0.75
C GLN A 71 -0.43 -11.07 0.78
N ALA A 72 0.00 -9.99 1.44
CA ALA A 72 0.05 -9.94 2.89
C ALA A 72 -1.34 -10.20 3.51
N TRP A 73 -2.40 -9.68 2.88
CA TRP A 73 -3.77 -9.88 3.32
C TRP A 73 -4.22 -11.33 3.13
N SER A 74 -3.90 -11.92 1.97
CA SER A 74 -4.18 -13.35 1.73
C SER A 74 -3.53 -14.24 2.78
N ARG A 75 -2.29 -13.93 3.20
CA ARG A 75 -1.59 -14.66 4.27
C ARG A 75 -2.27 -14.51 5.64
N ILE A 76 -2.78 -13.32 5.98
CA ILE A 76 -3.54 -13.11 7.24
C ILE A 76 -4.76 -14.04 7.25
N ARG A 77 -5.50 -14.09 6.13
CA ARG A 77 -6.67 -14.97 5.97
C ARG A 77 -6.30 -16.45 6.13
N GLU A 78 -5.23 -16.88 5.47
CA GLU A 78 -4.78 -18.28 5.51
C GLU A 78 -4.32 -18.71 6.90
N ASN A 79 -3.64 -17.82 7.64
CA ASN A 79 -3.08 -18.13 8.95
C ASN A 79 -4.08 -17.96 10.11
N GLN A 80 -5.16 -17.20 9.93
CA GLN A 80 -6.16 -16.91 10.97
C GLN A 80 -7.59 -17.10 10.45
N PRO A 81 -7.96 -18.34 10.05
CA PRO A 81 -9.32 -18.62 9.60
C PRO A 81 -10.31 -18.29 10.73
N GLY A 82 -11.30 -17.46 10.44
CA GLY A 82 -12.33 -17.02 11.40
C GLY A 82 -12.02 -15.73 12.17
N ASN A 83 -10.77 -15.24 12.16
CA ASN A 83 -10.40 -13.97 12.81
C ASN A 83 -9.61 -13.02 11.89
N ALA A 84 -9.56 -13.34 10.59
CA ALA A 84 -8.74 -12.65 9.60
C ALA A 84 -9.05 -11.14 9.53
N LEU A 85 -10.34 -10.79 9.57
CA LEU A 85 -10.78 -9.41 9.44
C LEU A 85 -10.40 -8.56 10.66
N ALA A 86 -10.71 -9.00 11.87
CA ALA A 86 -10.35 -8.26 13.09
C ALA A 86 -8.83 -8.17 13.27
N THR A 87 -8.10 -9.24 12.94
CA THR A 87 -6.63 -9.21 12.90
C THR A 87 -6.12 -8.15 11.93
N PHE A 88 -6.69 -8.12 10.73
CA PHE A 88 -6.30 -7.16 9.70
C PHE A 88 -6.58 -5.73 10.16
N VAL A 89 -7.77 -5.44 10.69
CA VAL A 89 -8.14 -4.13 11.23
C VAL A 89 -7.14 -3.70 12.32
N GLY A 90 -6.84 -4.57 13.28
CA GLY A 90 -5.90 -4.26 14.36
C GLY A 90 -4.46 -4.04 13.88
N GLN A 91 -4.00 -4.79 12.88
CA GLN A 91 -2.68 -4.56 12.28
C GLN A 91 -2.63 -3.27 11.45
N TYR A 92 -3.70 -2.99 10.71
CA TYR A 92 -3.80 -1.82 9.84
C TYR A 92 -3.91 -0.53 10.66
N LEU A 93 -4.79 -0.47 11.66
CA LEU A 93 -4.99 0.70 12.52
C LEU A 93 -4.06 0.66 13.75
N SER A 94 -2.76 0.47 13.49
CA SER A 94 -1.74 0.42 14.54
C SER A 94 -0.76 1.59 14.41
N GLU A 95 -0.19 2.00 15.54
CA GLU A 95 0.90 2.98 15.59
C GLU A 95 2.10 2.53 14.75
N ARG A 96 2.41 1.22 14.76
CA ARG A 96 3.44 0.64 13.88
C ARG A 96 3.18 0.99 12.41
N HIS A 97 1.94 0.88 11.95
CA HIS A 97 1.60 1.22 10.57
C HIS A 97 1.59 2.74 10.35
N ARG A 98 1.08 3.53 11.31
CA ARG A 98 1.15 5.00 11.29
C ARG A 98 2.58 5.49 11.07
N ASP A 99 3.50 4.99 11.87
CA ASP A 99 4.89 5.46 11.97
C ASP A 99 5.80 4.90 10.86
N SER A 100 5.29 3.98 10.04
CA SER A 100 6.04 3.34 8.95
C SER A 100 5.41 3.56 7.57
N PRO A 101 5.21 4.83 7.11
CA PRO A 101 4.54 5.11 5.83
C PRO A 101 5.25 4.44 4.64
N GLY A 102 6.59 4.40 4.63
CA GLY A 102 7.39 3.74 3.60
C GLY A 102 7.12 2.25 3.40
N LYS A 103 6.62 1.57 4.45
CA LYS A 103 6.32 0.13 4.47
C LYS A 103 4.82 -0.17 4.62
N GLY A 104 4.01 0.89 4.67
CA GLY A 104 2.57 0.80 4.90
C GLY A 104 1.74 0.67 3.62
N CYS A 105 0.44 0.79 3.80
CA CYS A 105 -0.53 0.82 2.71
C CYS A 105 -0.24 2.01 1.79
N MET A 106 0.00 1.71 0.51
CA MET A 106 0.32 2.74 -0.48
C MET A 106 -0.82 3.75 -0.66
N LEU A 107 -2.07 3.35 -0.49
CA LEU A 107 -3.22 4.25 -0.65
C LEU A 107 -3.28 5.31 0.44
N ALA A 108 -2.96 4.95 1.68
CA ALA A 108 -2.86 5.89 2.79
C ALA A 108 -1.71 6.91 2.63
N SER A 109 -0.77 6.65 1.71
CA SER A 109 0.34 7.57 1.42
C SER A 109 0.17 8.34 0.10
N LEU A 110 -0.43 7.73 -0.92
CA LEU A 110 -0.30 8.20 -2.31
C LEU A 110 -1.62 8.26 -3.09
N ALA A 111 -2.78 7.96 -2.51
CA ALA A 111 -4.05 8.01 -3.27
C ALA A 111 -4.33 9.40 -3.86
N SER A 112 -4.15 10.46 -3.08
CA SER A 112 -4.32 11.85 -3.52
C SER A 112 -3.25 12.30 -4.52
N ASP A 113 -2.04 11.75 -4.43
CA ASP A 113 -0.97 11.99 -5.39
C ASP A 113 -1.29 11.33 -6.72
N ALA A 114 -1.66 10.05 -6.71
CA ALA A 114 -2.03 9.30 -7.91
C ALA A 114 -3.18 9.95 -8.69
N ALA A 115 -4.15 10.57 -8.00
CA ALA A 115 -5.23 11.32 -8.64
C ALA A 115 -4.75 12.49 -9.52
N ARG A 116 -3.56 13.03 -9.25
CA ARG A 116 -2.92 14.15 -9.97
C ARG A 116 -1.91 13.68 -11.04
N GLN A 117 -1.69 12.38 -11.16
CA GLN A 117 -0.70 11.80 -12.07
C GLN A 117 -1.31 11.35 -13.41
N GLY A 118 -0.43 10.94 -14.34
CA GLY A 118 -0.77 10.44 -15.67
C GLY A 118 -1.54 9.10 -15.68
N PRO A 119 -2.02 8.67 -16.87
CA PRO A 119 -2.90 7.51 -17.01
C PRO A 119 -2.27 6.20 -16.53
N GLU A 120 -0.96 6.02 -16.68
CA GLU A 120 -0.27 4.77 -16.30
C GLU A 120 -0.29 4.57 -14.78
N ILE A 121 0.02 5.61 -14.00
CA ILE A 121 -0.05 5.54 -12.54
C ILE A 121 -1.50 5.34 -12.09
N ARG A 122 -2.45 6.07 -12.66
CA ARG A 122 -3.88 5.91 -12.33
C ARG A 122 -4.39 4.49 -12.61
N LYS A 123 -3.92 3.87 -13.70
CA LYS A 123 -4.23 2.48 -14.05
C LYS A 123 -3.66 1.49 -13.03
N SER A 124 -2.40 1.66 -12.61
CA SER A 124 -1.82 0.84 -11.54
C SER A 124 -2.63 0.92 -10.24
N PHE A 125 -3.04 2.13 -9.86
CA PHE A 125 -3.88 2.33 -8.67
C PHE A 125 -5.26 1.69 -8.82
N ALA A 126 -5.93 1.85 -9.96
CA ALA A 126 -7.23 1.24 -10.21
C ALA A 126 -7.18 -0.28 -10.09
N GLY A 127 -6.15 -0.92 -10.67
CA GLY A 127 -5.94 -2.37 -10.56
C GLY A 127 -5.69 -2.80 -9.13
N GLY A 128 -4.76 -2.13 -8.43
CA GLY A 128 -4.43 -2.48 -7.05
C GLY A 128 -5.61 -2.29 -6.09
N ILE A 129 -6.38 -1.20 -6.23
CA ILE A 129 -7.61 -0.96 -5.45
C ILE A 129 -8.61 -2.10 -5.70
N ALA A 130 -8.83 -2.49 -6.96
CA ALA A 130 -9.76 -3.56 -7.30
C ALA A 130 -9.35 -4.90 -6.67
N SER A 131 -8.07 -5.27 -6.74
CA SER A 131 -7.53 -6.48 -6.10
C SER A 131 -7.68 -6.45 -4.58
N THR A 132 -7.46 -5.27 -3.99
CA THR A 132 -7.55 -5.03 -2.55
C THR A 132 -8.98 -5.24 -2.06
N PHE A 133 -9.98 -4.71 -2.78
CA PHE A 133 -11.39 -4.99 -2.49
C PHE A 133 -11.72 -6.48 -2.55
N THR A 134 -11.25 -7.19 -3.58
CA THR A 134 -11.45 -8.64 -3.70
C THR A 134 -10.81 -9.41 -2.53
N SER A 135 -9.65 -8.98 -2.04
CA SER A 135 -9.03 -9.58 -0.85
C SER A 135 -9.87 -9.37 0.43
N ILE A 136 -10.46 -8.19 0.62
CA ILE A 136 -11.35 -7.92 1.78
C ILE A 136 -12.65 -8.71 1.65
N GLU A 137 -13.25 -8.78 0.46
CA GLU A 137 -14.47 -9.57 0.23
C GLU A 137 -14.29 -11.03 0.66
N GLN A 138 -13.12 -11.60 0.41
CA GLN A 138 -12.78 -12.97 0.80
C GLN A 138 -12.54 -13.16 2.32
N MET A 139 -12.48 -12.08 3.09
CA MET A 139 -12.41 -12.10 4.57
C MET A 139 -13.76 -11.84 5.22
N LEU A 140 -14.72 -11.28 4.49
CA LEU A 140 -16.05 -11.00 4.99
C LEU A 140 -16.88 -12.30 5.05
N PRO A 141 -17.75 -12.45 6.06
CA PRO A 141 -18.66 -13.59 6.13
C PRO A 141 -19.70 -13.54 5.00
N GLY A 142 -20.27 -14.71 4.67
CA GLY A 142 -21.31 -14.86 3.65
C GLY A 142 -20.80 -15.12 2.24
N GLU A 143 -21.75 -15.29 1.31
CA GLU A 143 -21.45 -15.57 -0.10
C GLU A 143 -20.97 -14.30 -0.83
N PRO A 144 -19.97 -14.41 -1.72
CA PRO A 144 -19.53 -13.27 -2.54
C PRO A 144 -20.70 -12.63 -3.30
N GLY A 145 -20.84 -11.32 -3.17
CA GLY A 145 -21.95 -10.59 -3.79
C GLY A 145 -21.85 -9.07 -3.64
N ALA A 146 -22.88 -8.38 -4.13
CA ALA A 146 -22.92 -6.92 -4.12
C ALA A 146 -22.88 -6.31 -2.70
N GLU A 147 -23.36 -7.03 -1.69
CA GLU A 147 -23.26 -6.60 -0.30
C GLU A 147 -21.82 -6.68 0.22
N ASN A 148 -21.15 -7.83 0.08
CA ASN A 148 -19.75 -8.00 0.46
C ASN A 148 -18.86 -6.98 -0.28
N ARG A 149 -19.11 -6.73 -1.56
CA ARG A 149 -18.40 -5.71 -2.33
C ARG A 149 -18.57 -4.33 -1.72
N ARG A 150 -19.80 -3.96 -1.34
CA ARG A 150 -20.10 -2.66 -0.71
C ARG A 150 -19.41 -2.53 0.64
N ALA A 151 -19.48 -3.57 1.47
CA ALA A 151 -18.82 -3.61 2.77
C ALA A 151 -17.29 -3.52 2.63
N ALA A 152 -16.70 -4.20 1.64
CA ALA A 152 -15.27 -4.13 1.38
C ALA A 152 -14.81 -2.73 0.96
N ILE A 153 -15.60 -2.05 0.12
CA ILE A 153 -15.34 -0.66 -0.28
C ILE A 153 -15.40 0.27 0.93
N ALA A 154 -16.45 0.15 1.75
CA ALA A 154 -16.63 0.96 2.96
C ALA A 154 -15.48 0.75 3.96
N LEU A 155 -15.18 -0.50 4.29
CA LEU A 155 -14.09 -0.87 5.20
C LEU A 155 -12.76 -0.27 4.74
N MET A 156 -12.44 -0.41 3.45
CA MET A 156 -11.19 0.11 2.91
C MET A 156 -11.11 1.63 2.97
N ALA A 157 -12.23 2.32 2.71
CA ALA A 157 -12.30 3.78 2.81
C ALA A 157 -12.11 4.25 4.27
N GLU A 158 -12.73 3.57 5.23
CA GLU A 158 -12.61 3.85 6.67
C GLU A 158 -11.18 3.63 7.16
N LEU A 159 -10.58 2.48 6.83
CA LEU A 159 -9.19 2.15 7.19
C LEU A 159 -8.19 3.19 6.64
N VAL A 160 -8.27 3.46 5.34
CA VAL A 160 -7.38 4.42 4.67
C VAL A 160 -7.59 5.82 5.23
N GLY A 161 -8.84 6.25 5.41
CA GLY A 161 -9.20 7.57 5.93
C GLY A 161 -8.68 7.78 7.35
N ALA A 162 -8.90 6.81 8.24
CA ALA A 162 -8.40 6.85 9.61
C ALA A 162 -6.88 6.97 9.66
N MET A 163 -6.17 6.19 8.86
CA MET A 163 -4.71 6.23 8.79
C MET A 163 -4.18 7.57 8.25
N VAL A 164 -4.85 8.14 7.24
CA VAL A 164 -4.51 9.47 6.70
C VAL A 164 -4.71 10.55 7.76
N MET A 165 -5.86 10.54 8.46
CA MET A 165 -6.14 11.51 9.53
C MET A 165 -5.15 11.37 10.70
N ALA A 166 -4.88 10.14 11.14
CA ALA A 166 -3.94 9.86 12.24
C ALA A 166 -2.51 10.33 11.93
N ARG A 167 -2.07 10.29 10.67
CA ARG A 167 -0.77 10.83 10.25
C ARG A 167 -0.77 12.36 10.11
N ALA A 168 -1.92 12.97 9.86
CA ALA A 168 -2.03 14.40 9.60
C ALA A 168 -2.02 15.26 10.87
N VAL A 169 -2.56 14.75 11.98
CA VAL A 169 -2.77 15.53 13.21
C VAL A 169 -1.48 15.91 13.96
N GLY A 170 -0.41 15.14 13.81
CA GLY A 170 0.90 15.40 14.45
C GLY A 170 0.95 15.21 15.96
N ASP A 171 -0.17 15.35 16.68
CA ASP A 171 -0.31 15.02 18.10
C ASP A 171 -0.52 13.51 18.29
N GLU A 172 0.31 12.87 19.12
CA GLU A 172 0.29 11.41 19.32
C GLU A 172 -0.99 10.93 19.99
N ALA A 173 -1.56 11.70 20.94
CA ALA A 173 -2.75 11.31 21.66
C ALA A 173 -3.98 11.37 20.75
N GLN A 174 -4.16 12.46 20.01
CA GLN A 174 -5.22 12.61 19.02
C GLN A 174 -5.08 11.59 17.88
N SER A 175 -3.85 11.33 17.43
CA SER A 175 -3.57 10.33 16.42
C SER A 175 -4.03 8.94 16.88
N LYS A 176 -3.70 8.57 18.11
CA LYS A 176 -4.10 7.30 18.72
C LYS A 176 -5.62 7.23 18.91
N GLU A 177 -6.25 8.30 19.36
CA GLU A 177 -7.71 8.38 19.51
C GLU A 177 -8.42 8.06 18.18
N ILE A 178 -7.97 8.63 17.06
CA ILE A 178 -8.53 8.36 15.73
C ILE A 178 -8.40 6.87 15.36
N LEU A 179 -7.23 6.28 15.57
CA LEU A 179 -6.99 4.87 15.24
C LEU A 179 -7.86 3.94 16.10
N ASP A 180 -7.89 4.18 17.41
CA ASP A 180 -8.62 3.34 18.37
C ASP A 180 -10.14 3.44 18.14
N ALA A 181 -10.67 4.64 17.87
CA ALA A 181 -12.10 4.84 17.63
C ALA A 181 -12.58 4.08 16.39
N VAL A 182 -11.88 4.20 15.27
CA VAL A 182 -12.26 3.51 14.03
C VAL A 182 -12.03 1.99 14.15
N ALA A 183 -10.99 1.56 14.87
CA ALA A 183 -10.78 0.14 15.13
C ALA A 183 -11.93 -0.49 15.94
N ALA A 184 -12.42 0.21 16.96
CA ALA A 184 -13.54 -0.25 17.78
C ALA A 184 -14.84 -0.37 16.96
N ASP A 185 -15.17 0.63 16.14
CA ASP A 185 -16.34 0.59 15.25
C ASP A 185 -16.27 -0.57 14.27
N LEU A 186 -15.11 -0.78 13.64
CA LEU A 186 -14.91 -1.86 12.68
C LEU A 186 -14.93 -3.24 13.36
N GLN A 187 -14.45 -3.37 14.59
CA GLN A 187 -14.55 -4.61 15.36
C GLN A 187 -16.00 -4.95 15.71
N ALA A 188 -16.80 -3.97 16.12
CA ALA A 188 -18.23 -4.17 16.37
C ALA A 188 -18.98 -4.63 15.10
N VAL A 189 -18.58 -4.15 13.91
CA VAL A 189 -19.10 -4.65 12.63
C VAL A 189 -18.68 -6.10 12.35
N CYS A 190 -17.49 -6.52 12.78
CA CYS A 190 -17.03 -7.91 12.66
C CYS A 190 -17.77 -8.86 13.61
N GLU A 191 -18.12 -8.41 14.82
CA GLU A 191 -18.80 -9.22 15.84
C GLU A 191 -20.31 -9.33 15.63
N SER A 192 -20.91 -8.35 14.94
CA SER A 192 -22.35 -8.29 14.67
C SER A 192 -22.80 -8.99 13.37
N ARG A 193 -21.87 -9.56 12.60
CA ARG A 193 -22.09 -10.26 11.32
C ARG A 193 -21.63 -11.71 11.40
#